data_AF-A0A382LME9-F1
#
_entry.id   AF-A0A382LME9-F1
#
_cell.length_a   1.000
_cell.length_b   1.000
_cell.length_c   1.000
_cell.angle_alpha   90.00
_cell.angle_beta   90.00
_cell.angle_gamma   90.00
#
_symmetry.space_group_name_H-M   'P 1'
#
loop_
_entity.id
_entity.type
_entity.pdbx_description
1 polymer ?
#
loop_
_entity_poly.entity_id
_entity_poly.type
_entity_poly.pdbx_seq_one_letter_code
_entity_poly.pdbx_strand_id
1 'polypeptide(L)' 'MPTEGPGHAEDLAEQAVADGFEVLVAAGGDGTVHEVANGVARHPDGLKQVALGVLPMGTVNVMARELRVPL' A
#
# COMPACT_ATOMS: atom_id res chain seq x y z
N MET A 1 3.98 -8.97 4.22
CA MET A 1 4.11 -8.86 5.68
C MET A 1 2.71 -8.60 6.24
N PRO A 2 2.24 -9.36 7.24
CA PRO A 2 0.91 -9.16 7.84
C PRO A 2 0.89 -7.90 8.70
N THR A 3 -0.26 -7.23 8.78
CA THR A 3 -0.49 -6.10 9.67
C THR A 3 -1.16 -6.59 10.97
N GLU A 4 -0.97 -5.84 12.05
CA GLU A 4 -1.48 -6.20 13.39
C GLU A 4 -2.60 -5.28 13.87
N GLY A 5 -2.81 -4.14 13.20
CA GLY A 5 -3.83 -3.16 13.55
C GLY A 5 -3.76 -1.91 12.66
N PRO A 6 -4.64 -0.93 12.92
CA PRO A 6 -4.67 0.34 12.18
C PRO A 6 -3.33 1.07 12.22
N GLY A 7 -2.93 1.65 11.08
CA GLY A 7 -1.68 2.39 10.93
C GLY A 7 -0.43 1.53 10.73
N HIS A 8 -0.49 0.22 11.05
CA HIS A 8 0.67 -0.65 10.91
C HIS A 8 1.09 -0.81 9.43
N ALA A 9 0.17 -0.77 8.46
CA ALA A 9 0.57 -0.87 7.05
C ALA A 9 1.33 0.39 6.57
N GLU A 10 1.04 1.54 7.17
CA GLU A 10 1.72 2.81 6.87
C GLU A 10 3.18 2.76 7.33
N ASP A 11 3.41 2.33 8.59
CA ASP A 11 4.76 2.21 9.15
C ASP A 11 5.60 1.16 8.41
N LEU A 12 5.00 0.02 8.04
CA LEU A 12 5.67 -1.01 7.23
C LEU A 12 6.02 -0.51 5.82
N ALA A 13 5.15 0.30 5.22
CA ALA A 13 5.39 0.82 3.88
C ALA A 13 6.51 1.87 3.87
N GLU A 14 6.55 2.78 4.85
CA GLU A 14 7.66 3.73 5.03
C GLU A 14 8.99 2.99 5.20
N GLN A 15 9.02 1.99 6.09
CA GLN A 15 10.22 1.17 6.31
C GLN A 15 10.65 0.43 5.05
N ALA A 16 9.71 -0.16 4.31
CA ALA A 16 10.03 -0.84 3.05
C ALA A 16 10.61 0.12 2.00
N VAL A 17 10.17 1.38 1.95
CA VAL A 17 10.83 2.38 1.08
C VAL A 17 12.27 2.62 1.54
N ALA A 18 12.48 2.81 2.84
CA ALA A 18 13.81 3.04 3.43
C ALA A 18 14.76 1.85 3.21
N ASP A 19 14.23 0.63 3.21
CA ASP A 19 14.97 -0.61 2.93
C ASP A 19 15.29 -0.80 1.44
N GLY A 20 14.84 0.11 0.57
CA GLY A 20 15.15 0.12 -0.86
C GLY A 20 14.23 -0.76 -1.71
N PHE A 21 13.06 -1.13 -1.21
CA PHE A 21 12.07 -1.82 -2.05
C PHE A 21 11.53 -0.85 -3.12
N GLU A 22 11.41 -1.35 -4.35
CA GLU A 22 10.91 -0.59 -5.50
C GLU A 22 9.46 -0.94 -5.86
N VAL A 23 8.93 -2.03 -5.30
CA VAL A 23 7.55 -2.48 -5.55
C VAL A 23 6.91 -2.89 -4.23
N LEU A 24 5.80 -2.24 -3.89
CA LEU A 24 4.96 -2.59 -2.75
C LEU A 24 3.58 -3.01 -3.26
N VAL A 25 3.01 -4.07 -2.71
CA VAL A 25 1.66 -4.55 -3.05
C VAL A 25 0.79 -4.51 -1.81
N ALA A 26 -0.22 -3.64 -1.82
CA ALA A 26 -1.24 -3.57 -0.78
C ALA A 26 -2.28 -4.68 -1.00
N ALA A 27 -2.21 -5.73 -0.20
CA ALA A 27 -3.15 -6.84 -0.21
C ALA A 27 -4.21 -6.67 0.89
N GLY A 28 -5.39 -6.17 0.52
CA GLY A 28 -6.43 -5.83 1.49
C GLY A 28 -7.58 -5.04 0.89
N GLY A 29 -8.27 -4.29 1.76
CA GLY A 29 -9.33 -3.35 1.35
C GLY A 29 -8.81 -1.94 1.14
N ASP A 30 -9.72 -1.00 0.91
CA ASP A 30 -9.40 0.41 0.64
C ASP A 30 -8.57 1.06 1.77
N GLY A 31 -8.83 0.69 3.03
CA GLY A 31 -8.05 1.16 4.17
C GLY A 31 -6.59 0.70 4.13
N THR A 32 -6.34 -0.56 3.74
CA THR A 32 -4.98 -1.07 3.56
C THR A 32 -4.25 -0.34 2.43
N VAL A 33 -4.93 -0.10 1.30
CA VAL A 33 -4.34 0.64 0.18
C VAL A 33 -4.02 2.08 0.60
N HIS A 34 -4.90 2.72 1.36
CA HIS A 34 -4.70 4.06 1.91
C HIS A 34 -3.46 4.14 2.82
N GLU A 35 -3.35 3.23 3.78
CA GLU A 35 -2.21 3.19 4.71
C GLU A 35 -0.88 2.96 3.97
N VAL A 36 -0.82 2.00 3.04
CA VAL A 36 0.40 1.75 2.26
C VAL A 36 0.77 2.97 1.41
N ALA A 37 -0.20 3.61 0.76
CA ALA A 37 0.05 4.80 -0.07
C ALA A 37 0.60 5.97 0.77
N ASN A 38 0.06 6.21 1.97
CA ASN A 38 0.58 7.24 2.87
C ASN A 38 1.99 6.91 3.35
N GLY A 39 2.29 5.65 3.65
CA GLY A 39 3.61 5.24 4.13
C GLY A 39 4.68 5.43 3.06
N VAL A 40 4.35 5.11 1.80
CA VAL A 40 5.20 5.45 0.65
C VAL A 40 5.40 6.96 0.52
N ALA A 41 4.33 7.75 0.66
CA ALA A 41 4.40 9.21 0.54
C ALA A 41 5.17 9.89 1.69
N ARG A 42 5.25 9.25 2.86
CA ARG A 42 5.96 9.75 4.04
C ARG A 42 7.48 9.74 3.84
N HIS A 43 8.01 8.77 3.09
CA HIS A 43 9.43 8.74 2.74
C HIS A 43 9.74 9.75 1.60
N PRO A 44 10.78 10.60 1.71
CA PRO A 44 11.06 11.69 0.75
C PRO A 44 11.17 11.25 -0.72
N ASP A 45 11.70 10.05 -0.96
CA ASP A 45 11.88 9.47 -2.29
C ASP A 45 10.85 8.40 -2.65
N GLY A 46 9.90 8.10 -1.75
CA GLY A 46 9.00 6.96 -1.91
C GLY A 46 8.12 7.05 -3.16
N LEU A 47 7.54 8.22 -3.43
CA LEU A 47 6.72 8.42 -4.64
C LEU A 47 7.51 8.36 -5.95
N LYS A 48 8.86 8.45 -5.90
CA LYS A 48 9.72 8.37 -7.08
C LYS A 48 10.28 6.96 -7.30
N GLN A 49 10.55 6.22 -6.22
CA GLN A 49 11.20 4.90 -6.32
C GLN A 49 10.20 3.74 -6.30
N VAL A 50 9.01 3.93 -5.69
CA VAL A 50 8.08 2.81 -5.42
C VAL A 50 6.93 2.78 -6.41
N ALA A 51 6.76 1.64 -7.07
CA ALA A 51 5.51 1.28 -7.72
C ALA A 51 4.56 0.62 -6.70
N LEU A 52 3.35 1.18 -6.56
CA LEU A 52 2.31 0.62 -5.69
C LEU A 52 1.33 -0.25 -6.49
N GLY A 53 1.26 -1.53 -6.14
CA GLY A 53 0.25 -2.48 -6.61
C GLY A 53 -0.89 -2.63 -5.61
N VAL A 54 -2.08 -2.98 -6.10
CA VAL A 54 -3.26 -3.29 -5.28
C VAL A 54 -3.70 -4.72 -5.56
N LEU A 55 -3.80 -5.53 -4.51
CA LEU A 55 -4.42 -6.85 -4.54
C LEU A 55 -5.72 -6.80 -3.72
N PRO A 56 -6.89 -6.80 -4.39
CA PRO A 56 -8.17 -6.61 -3.71
C PRO A 56 -8.54 -7.84 -2.88
N MET A 57 -8.36 -7.74 -1.57
CA MET A 57 -8.72 -8.79 -0.60
C MET A 57 -9.73 -8.31 0.45
N GLY A 58 -10.23 -7.08 0.31
CA GLY A 58 -11.27 -6.51 1.17
C GLY A 58 -12.69 -6.73 0.66
N THR A 59 -13.66 -6.13 1.36
CA THR A 59 -15.10 -6.31 1.06
C THR A 59 -15.60 -5.40 -0.05
N VAL A 60 -15.17 -4.13 -0.08
CA VAL A 60 -15.70 -3.11 -1.01
C VAL A 60 -14.77 -2.91 -2.20
N ASN A 61 -13.45 -2.80 -1.95
CA ASN A 61 -12.39 -2.68 -2.96
C ASN A 61 -12.68 -1.59 -3.99
N VAL A 62 -13.13 -0.41 -3.53
CA VAL A 62 -13.47 0.73 -4.39
C VAL A 62 -12.27 1.10 -5.25
N MET A 63 -11.09 1.22 -4.64
CA MET A 63 -9.88 1.64 -5.34
C MET A 63 -9.48 0.65 -6.44
N ALA A 64 -9.60 -0.65 -6.20
CA ALA A 64 -9.35 -1.67 -7.23
C ALA A 64 -10.34 -1.56 -8.39
N ARG A 65 -11.64 -1.31 -8.10
CA ARG A 65 -12.67 -1.13 -9.13
C ARG A 65 -12.41 0.10 -10.00
N GLU A 66 -12.11 1.24 -9.38
CA GLU A 66 -11.82 2.49 -10.09
C GLU A 66 -10.56 2.38 -10.96
N LEU A 67 -9.52 1.70 -10.44
CA LEU A 67 -8.29 1.41 -11.18
C LEU A 67 -8.45 0.27 -12.19
N ARG A 68 -9.63 -0.34 -12.29
CA ARG A 68 -9.93 -1.51 -13.15
C ARG A 68 -8.98 -2.69 -12.93
N VAL A 69 -8.53 -2.86 -11.68
CA VAL A 69 -7.81 -4.05 -11.23
C VAL A 69 -8.82 -5.21 -11.14
N PRO A 70 -8.49 -6.41 -11.65
CA PRO A 70 -9.35 -7.58 -11.51
C PRO A 70 -9.68 -7.89 -10.06
N LEU A 71 -10.92 -8.32 -9.80
CA LEU A 71 -11.42 -8.76 -8.49
C LEU A 71 -11.45 -10.29 -8.40
#